data_AF-A0A925LH94-F1
#
_entry.id   AF-A0A925LH94-F1
#
_cell.length_a   1.000
_cell.length_b   1.000
_cell.length_c   1.000
_cell.angle_alpha   90.00
_cell.angle_beta   90.00
_cell.angle_gamma   90.00
#
_symmetry.space_group_name_H-M   'P 1'
#
loop_
_entity.id
_entity.type
_entity.pdbx_description
1 polymer ?
#
loop_
_entity_poly.entity_id
_entity_poly.type
_entity_poly.pdbx_seq_one_letter_code
_entity_poly.pdbx_strand_id
1 'polypeptide(L)' 'IITGEHLEDKSVVYFQSNKINIECLEGIEAFEESDIDGEKGPDFPLKITVLHQALKVLS' A
#
# COMPACT_ATOMS: atom_id res chain seq x y z
N ILE A 1 -5.99 -17.79 2.92
CA ILE A 1 -5.28 -16.59 3.44
C ILE A 1 -4.84 -16.80 4.90
N ILE A 2 -5.72 -17.21 5.82
CA ILE A 2 -5.46 -17.37 7.27
C ILE A 2 -4.33 -18.39 7.60
N THR A 3 -4.00 -19.31 6.69
CA THR A 3 -2.91 -20.30 6.83
C THR A 3 -1.54 -19.81 6.37
N GLY A 4 -1.43 -18.62 5.76
CA GLY A 4 -0.16 -18.07 5.25
C GLY A 4 0.25 -18.52 3.84
N GLU A 5 -0.45 -19.48 3.23
CA GLU A 5 -0.11 -20.09 1.93
C GLU A 5 -0.34 -19.17 0.70
N HIS A 6 -0.87 -17.96 0.90
CA HIS A 6 -1.15 -17.02 -0.19
C HIS A 6 0.11 -16.43 -0.84
N LEU A 7 1.26 -16.60 -0.20
CA LEU A 7 2.57 -16.22 -0.74
C LEU A 7 3.00 -17.08 -1.94
N GLU A 8 2.35 -18.24 -2.14
CA GLU A 8 2.63 -19.17 -3.25
C GLU A 8 1.66 -19.00 -4.43
N ASP A 9 0.63 -18.15 -4.31
CA ASP A 9 -0.31 -17.88 -5.39
C ASP A 9 0.35 -17.02 -6.48
N LYS A 10 0.34 -17.52 -7.71
CA LYS A 10 0.92 -16.84 -8.89
C LYS A 10 0.24 -15.52 -9.23
N SER A 11 -0.96 -15.28 -8.70
CA SER A 11 -1.72 -14.04 -8.87
C SER A 11 -1.28 -12.95 -7.88
N VAL A 12 -0.43 -13.29 -6.91
CA VAL A 12 0.13 -12.36 -5.93
C VAL A 12 1.53 -11.95 -6.37
N VAL A 13 1.73 -10.63 -6.55
CA VAL A 13 3.05 -10.06 -6.80
C VAL A 13 3.59 -9.48 -5.49
N TYR A 14 4.70 -10.04 -4.99
CA TYR A 14 5.42 -9.52 -3.83
C TYR A 14 6.71 -8.84 -4.26
N PHE A 15 6.91 -7.59 -3.87
CA PHE A 15 8.14 -6.85 -4.04
C PHE A 15 8.36 -5.88 -2.88
N GLN A 16 9.60 -5.44 -2.69
CA GLN A 16 9.99 -4.46 -1.69
C GLN A 16 10.44 -3.17 -2.38
N SER A 17 9.96 -2.03 -1.91
CA SER A 17 10.39 -0.72 -2.40
C SER A 17 10.28 0.34 -1.31
N ASN A 18 11.18 1.33 -1.35
CA ASN A 18 11.13 2.51 -0.48
C ASN A 18 10.22 3.62 -1.02
N LYS A 19 9.80 3.53 -2.29
CA LYS A 19 8.96 4.52 -2.97
C LYS A 19 7.98 3.82 -3.90
N ILE A 20 6.70 4.17 -3.79
CA ILE A 20 5.63 3.62 -4.63
C ILE A 20 4.73 4.77 -5.06
N ASN A 21 4.42 4.83 -6.36
CA ASN A 21 3.39 5.72 -6.89
C ASN A 21 2.24 4.85 -7.39
N ILE A 22 1.01 5.21 -7.05
CA ILE A 22 -0.20 4.48 -7.45
C ILE A 22 -1.15 5.47 -8.11
N GLU A 23 -1.58 5.13 -9.32
CA GLU A 23 -2.51 5.93 -10.12
C GLU A 23 -3.56 5.02 -10.76
N CYS A 24 -4.78 5.53 -10.88
CA CYS A 24 -5.85 4.85 -11.59
C CYS A 24 -5.83 5.30 -13.05
N LEU A 25 -5.58 4.36 -13.96
CA LEU A 25 -5.71 4.60 -15.40
C LEU A 25 -7.20 4.47 -15.78
N GLU A 26 -7.69 5.37 -16.64
CA GLU A 26 -9.11 5.58 -16.94
C GLU A 26 -9.92 4.29 -17.22
N GLY A 27 -11.17 4.25 -16.74
CA GLY A 27 -12.16 3.21 -17.10
C GLY A 27 -12.44 2.15 -16.04
N ILE A 28 -11.78 2.23 -14.88
CA ILE A 28 -12.20 1.49 -13.68
C ILE A 28 -13.05 2.47 -12.87
N GLU A 29 -14.29 2.11 -12.53
CA GLU A 29 -15.07 2.80 -11.49
C GLU A 29 -14.26 2.65 -10.19
N ALA A 30 -13.34 3.58 -10.00
CA ALA A 30 -12.13 3.36 -9.24
C ALA A 30 -12.41 3.50 -7.75
N PHE A 31 -11.76 2.65 -6.96
CA PHE A 31 -11.62 2.84 -5.52
C PHE A 31 -11.14 4.28 -5.27
N GLU A 32 -12.05 5.15 -4.81
CA GLU A 32 -11.73 6.56 -4.59
C GLU A 32 -10.96 6.76 -3.28
N GLU A 33 -11.10 5.81 -2.35
CA GLU A 33 -10.65 5.99 -0.98
C GLU A 33 -9.48 5.05 -0.68
N SER A 34 -8.43 5.62 -0.09
CA SER A 34 -7.40 4.84 0.60
C SER A 34 -7.73 4.71 2.08
N ASP A 35 -7.16 3.70 2.73
CA ASP A 35 -7.17 3.56 4.19
C ASP A 35 -5.72 3.64 4.69
N ILE A 36 -5.49 4.44 5.73
CA ILE A 36 -4.21 4.59 6.40
C ILE A 36 -4.44 4.31 7.88
N ASP A 37 -3.81 3.26 8.40
CA ASP A 37 -3.91 2.84 9.80
C ASP A 37 -5.35 2.65 10.33
N GLY A 38 -6.31 2.35 9.45
CA GLY A 38 -7.74 2.21 9.80
C GLY A 38 -8.56 3.51 9.70
N GLU A 39 -7.99 4.59 9.16
CA GLU A 39 -8.65 5.86 8.90
C GLU A 39 -8.74 6.16 7.40
N LYS A 40 -9.74 6.96 6.99
CA LYS A 40 -9.86 7.42 5.60
C LYS A 40 -8.61 8.22 5.20
N GLY A 41 -7.88 7.70 4.23
CA GLY A 41 -6.70 8.30 3.64
C GLY A 41 -7.03 9.22 2.45
N PRO A 42 -5.98 9.78 1.81
CA PRO A 42 -6.12 10.62 0.62
C PRO A 42 -6.71 9.86 -0.57
N ASP A 43 -7.33 10.60 -1.48
CA ASP A 43 -7.76 10.06 -2.77
C ASP A 43 -6.55 9.84 -3.70
N PHE A 44 -6.72 8.99 -4.72
CA PHE A 44 -5.69 8.78 -5.74
C PHE A 44 -5.44 10.05 -6.58
N PRO A 45 -4.20 10.27 -7.08
CA PRO A 45 -3.05 9.38 -7.01
C PRO A 45 -2.29 9.43 -5.68
N LEU A 46 -1.73 8.29 -5.27
CA LEU A 46 -0.95 8.14 -4.05
C LEU A 46 0.54 8.11 -4.33
N LYS A 47 1.32 8.83 -3.51
CA LYS A 47 2.78 8.82 -3.52
C LYS A 47 3.28 8.43 -2.14
N ILE A 48 3.76 7.20 -2.01
CA ILE A 48 4.19 6.59 -0.75
C ILE A 48 5.72 6.58 -0.70
N THR A 49 6.30 7.00 0.41
CA THR A 49 7.76 6.97 0.62
C THR A 49 8.10 6.61 2.06
N VAL A 50 9.03 5.67 2.23
CA VAL A 50 9.54 5.26 3.54
C VAL A 50 10.50 6.32 4.09
N LEU A 51 10.14 6.94 5.20
CA LEU A 51 11.03 7.79 5.98
C LEU A 51 11.80 6.94 7.00
N HIS A 52 13.03 6.59 6.63
CA HIS A 52 13.87 5.71 7.46
C HIS A 52 14.27 6.42 8.75
N GLN A 53 14.10 5.72 9.88
CA GLN A 53 14.46 6.24 11.21
C GLN A 53 13.77 7.58 11.55
N ALA A 54 12.57 7.82 11.01
CA ALA A 54 11.86 9.08 11.20
C ALA A 54 11.42 9.33 12.66
N LEU A 55 11.23 8.26 13.43
CA LEU A 55 10.79 8.32 14.81
C LEU A 55 11.79 7.63 15.72
N LYS A 56 12.12 8.29 16.83
CA LYS A 56 12.81 7.66 17.95
C LYS A 56 11.76 7.07 18.89
N VAL A 57 11.68 5.74 18.91
CA VAL A 57 10.81 5.02 19.84
C VAL A 57 11.57 4.74 21.13
N LEU A 58 10.95 4.98 22.28
CA LEU A 58 11.49 4.58 23.58
C LEU A 58 10.92 3.19 23.90
N SER A 59 11.81 2.22 24.09
CA SER A 59 11.50 0.83 24.45
C SER A 59 11.90 0.54 25.88
#